data_AF-A0A962XMC6-F1
#
_entry.id   AF-A0A962XMC6-F1
#
_cell.length_a   1.000
_cell.length_b   1.000
_cell.length_c   1.000
_cell.angle_alpha   90.00
_cell.angle_beta   90.00
_cell.angle_gamma   90.00
#
_symmetry.space_group_name_H-M   'P 1'
#
loop_
_entity.id
_entity.type
_entity.pdbx_description
1 polymer ?
#
loop_
_entity_poly.entity_id
_entity_poly.type
_entity_poly.pdbx_seq_one_letter_code
_entity_poly.pdbx_strand_id
1 'polypeptide(L)'
;MMNGKVKKLALAVGVALGGVSMVPTAQAVSAAQDNIGQALIFPYYTVNSGWMSLFGVTNTSANIVAVKVRFREAYNSRDVLDFNVILSPHDVWTGWVAETANGPTIFSEDTTCTVGTITSSGVPFPSPTSYVGSAVDGGPTTVARMNEGYVEMIMMGAADPTSSTTLPTTALARGAIHSTTTGVPPGCAALVNAFQDTTKLDQLRQEFSVSMTNLNPLSGTFSLVNGAEGYSAAGKPVALANFFSSTTAGCTTNTTFGECNLMTLQLSQAAAGDFYRSWHEPSLSAANTFGVKLGTTSAAGAGETAITGALTGAAAVTAALTHTQVINEWTRRTNPAAGWTTASDWVVTFPTKNFYVDNKPSTEFAGRASGRANIAAALPVVTTAPTPFAQFFVDTVNTPNVTTRGQSCDSISIALYNREEAMATGGGFSPGGTPQLCYEANVLTFAGSNILNSAIPASVDSLSGTFGWMNIGFSPAVGLPAVGFSITSRDDTNSALLSEAGLVEHSYVAPTTLP
;
A
#
# COMPACT_ATOMS: atom_id res chain seq x y z
N MET A 1 31.99 42.75 -45.05
CA MET A 1 30.77 42.67 -44.22
C MET A 1 30.15 41.31 -44.44
N MET A 2 30.00 40.55 -43.36
CA MET A 2 29.29 39.27 -43.32
C MET A 2 27.89 39.43 -43.92
N ASN A 3 27.39 38.39 -44.59
CA ASN A 3 25.99 38.01 -44.48
C ASN A 3 25.84 36.50 -44.71
N GLY A 4 25.26 35.86 -43.71
CA GLY A 4 25.36 34.44 -43.44
C GLY A 4 24.60 33.55 -44.42
N LYS A 5 25.21 32.40 -44.72
CA LYS A 5 24.52 31.27 -45.34
C LYS A 5 23.65 30.61 -44.28
N VAL A 6 22.36 30.84 -44.34
CA VAL A 6 21.34 30.10 -43.58
C VAL A 6 21.42 28.64 -44.00
N LYS A 7 22.01 27.78 -43.16
CA LYS A 7 21.90 26.33 -43.31
C LYS A 7 20.44 25.97 -43.03
N LYS A 8 19.71 25.62 -44.10
CA LYS A 8 18.42 24.95 -43.99
C LYS A 8 18.66 23.58 -43.35
N LEU A 9 18.52 23.50 -42.03
CA LEU A 9 18.38 22.22 -41.36
C LEU A 9 16.99 21.70 -41.75
N ALA A 10 16.95 20.66 -42.59
CA ALA A 10 15.72 19.96 -42.89
C ALA A 10 15.21 19.35 -41.58
N LEU A 11 14.13 19.93 -41.07
CA LEU A 11 13.28 19.33 -40.04
C LEU A 11 12.71 18.04 -40.64
N ALA A 12 13.34 16.91 -40.35
CA ALA A 12 12.76 15.60 -40.60
C ALA A 12 11.64 15.39 -39.57
N VAL A 13 10.43 15.80 -39.96
CA VAL A 13 9.18 15.30 -39.36
C VAL A 13 9.12 13.81 -39.69
N GLY A 14 9.63 12.98 -38.78
CA GLY A 14 9.45 11.54 -38.78
C GLY A 14 8.25 11.18 -37.91
N VAL A 15 7.04 11.46 -38.37
CA VAL A 15 5.84 10.77 -37.88
C VAL A 15 5.70 9.51 -38.73
N ALA A 16 5.99 8.36 -38.12
CA ALA A 16 5.34 7.08 -38.41
C ALA A 16 5.98 6.00 -37.53
N LEU A 17 5.27 5.02 -36.97
CA LEU A 17 3.86 4.66 -36.87
C LEU A 17 3.88 3.42 -35.95
N GLY A 18 2.89 3.28 -35.07
CA GLY A 18 2.38 1.97 -34.66
C GLY A 18 3.36 1.01 -33.97
N GLY A 19 3.37 1.07 -32.65
CA GLY A 19 3.97 0.04 -31.82
C GLY A 19 3.44 0.06 -30.39
N VAL A 20 2.18 0.45 -30.17
CA VAL A 20 1.51 0.12 -28.91
C VAL A 20 1.19 -1.38 -29.00
N SER A 21 2.18 -2.23 -28.74
CA SER A 21 1.90 -3.60 -28.38
C SER A 21 1.27 -3.57 -26.99
N MET A 22 -0.04 -3.29 -26.93
CA MET A 22 -0.83 -3.65 -25.77
C MET A 22 -0.77 -5.18 -25.70
N VAL A 23 0.19 -5.69 -24.92
CA VAL A 23 0.12 -7.08 -24.48
C VAL A 23 -1.16 -7.16 -23.65
N PRO A 24 -2.14 -7.99 -24.02
CA PRO A 24 -3.36 -8.11 -23.25
C PRO A 24 -3.01 -8.77 -21.91
N THR A 25 -2.67 -7.97 -20.90
CA THR A 25 -2.58 -8.35 -19.48
C THR A 25 -3.97 -8.44 -18.85
N ALA A 26 -5.01 -8.64 -19.67
CA ALA A 26 -6.41 -8.43 -19.30
C ALA A 26 -6.84 -9.21 -18.05
N GLN A 27 -6.08 -10.22 -17.60
CA GLN A 27 -6.38 -11.00 -16.40
C GLN A 27 -5.19 -11.20 -15.46
N ALA A 28 -4.25 -10.26 -15.40
CA ALA A 28 -3.06 -10.37 -14.56
C ALA A 28 -2.92 -9.18 -13.60
N VAL A 29 -2.57 -9.46 -12.34
CA VAL A 29 -2.28 -8.42 -11.35
C VAL A 29 -1.03 -7.65 -11.74
N SER A 30 -1.17 -6.33 -11.82
CA SER A 30 -0.08 -5.42 -12.19
C SER A 30 -0.27 -4.06 -11.53
N ALA A 31 0.83 -3.33 -11.31
CA ALA A 31 0.78 -1.93 -10.91
C ALA A 31 0.21 -1.10 -12.08
N ALA A 32 -0.96 -0.50 -11.86
CA ALA A 32 -1.74 0.18 -12.89
C ALA A 32 -1.20 1.58 -13.16
N GLN A 33 -0.83 1.86 -14.41
CA GLN A 33 -0.27 3.16 -14.82
C GLN A 33 -1.31 4.29 -14.80
N ASP A 34 -2.59 3.95 -14.98
CA ASP A 34 -3.71 4.89 -14.90
C ASP A 34 -4.16 5.19 -13.46
N ASN A 35 -3.55 4.53 -12.46
CA ASN A 35 -3.88 4.63 -11.03
C ASN A 35 -5.32 4.22 -10.71
N ILE A 36 -5.84 3.21 -11.41
CA ILE A 36 -7.13 2.60 -11.14
C ILE A 36 -6.96 1.08 -10.97
N GLY A 37 -7.58 0.50 -9.95
CA GLY A 37 -7.39 -0.92 -9.64
C GLY A 37 -8.49 -1.51 -8.77
N GLN A 38 -8.20 -2.70 -8.25
CA GLN A 38 -9.02 -3.41 -7.26
C GLN A 38 -8.41 -3.36 -5.86
N ALA A 39 -7.10 -3.17 -5.75
CA ALA A 39 -6.42 -2.95 -4.48
C ALA A 39 -5.57 -1.69 -4.57
N LEU A 40 -5.58 -0.86 -3.53
CA LEU A 40 -4.79 0.35 -3.40
C LEU A 40 -3.85 0.19 -2.21
N ILE A 41 -2.57 0.52 -2.43
CA ILE A 41 -1.55 0.53 -1.38
C ILE A 41 -1.09 1.97 -1.18
N PHE A 42 -1.46 2.54 -0.05
CA PHE A 42 -0.98 3.84 0.40
C PHE A 42 0.33 3.61 1.13
N PRO A 43 1.47 4.07 0.58
CA PRO A 43 2.78 3.61 1.01
C PRO A 43 3.13 4.02 2.45
N TYR A 44 2.52 5.08 2.97
CA TYR A 44 2.79 5.56 4.31
C TYR A 44 1.62 6.30 4.94
N TYR A 45 1.47 6.15 6.25
CA TYR A 45 0.78 7.08 7.13
C TYR A 45 1.66 7.37 8.34
N THR A 46 1.51 8.56 8.89
CA THR A 46 2.08 8.95 10.17
C THR A 46 1.16 9.91 10.89
N VAL A 47 1.12 9.79 12.22
CA VAL A 47 0.54 10.79 13.12
C VAL A 47 1.57 11.44 14.05
N ASN A 48 2.85 11.09 13.88
CA ASN A 48 3.90 11.54 14.77
C ASN A 48 4.05 13.06 14.72
N SER A 49 4.27 13.69 15.87
CA SER A 49 4.67 15.11 15.98
C SER A 49 3.78 16.08 15.20
N GLY A 50 2.45 15.88 15.27
CA GLY A 50 1.47 16.78 14.66
C GLY A 50 1.19 16.54 13.17
N TRP A 51 1.79 15.51 12.57
CA TRP A 51 1.36 15.03 11.25
C TRP A 51 -0.06 14.46 11.32
N MET A 52 -0.80 14.66 10.24
CA MET A 52 -2.06 14.00 9.97
C MET A 52 -1.97 13.36 8.60
N SER A 53 -2.52 12.16 8.47
CA SER A 53 -2.59 11.46 7.19
C SER A 53 -4.03 11.41 6.71
N LEU A 54 -4.30 12.02 5.56
CA LEU A 54 -5.61 12.08 4.92
C LEU A 54 -5.67 11.07 3.78
N PHE A 55 -6.81 10.43 3.59
CA PHE A 55 -7.01 9.40 2.57
C PHE A 55 -8.36 9.60 1.89
N GLY A 56 -8.41 9.26 0.60
CA GLY A 56 -9.64 9.19 -0.18
C GLY A 56 -9.65 7.96 -1.06
N VAL A 57 -10.83 7.35 -1.19
CA VAL A 57 -11.10 6.30 -2.17
C VAL A 57 -12.35 6.64 -2.96
N THR A 58 -12.22 6.58 -4.28
CA THR A 58 -13.27 6.87 -5.25
C THR A 58 -13.66 5.57 -5.96
N ASN A 59 -14.95 5.29 -5.99
CA ASN A 59 -15.53 4.31 -6.89
C ASN A 59 -15.79 4.96 -8.25
N THR A 60 -15.02 4.63 -9.28
CA THR A 60 -15.15 5.17 -10.62
C THR A 60 -16.24 4.48 -11.45
N SER A 61 -16.83 3.40 -10.93
CA SER A 61 -17.78 2.56 -11.64
C SER A 61 -19.25 2.92 -11.35
N ALA A 62 -20.14 2.39 -12.18
CA ALA A 62 -21.58 2.46 -11.99
C ALA A 62 -22.12 1.40 -10.99
N ASN A 63 -21.25 0.58 -10.40
CA ASN A 63 -21.65 -0.45 -9.43
C ASN A 63 -21.57 0.09 -7.99
N ILE A 64 -22.24 -0.57 -7.05
CA ILE A 64 -21.94 -0.42 -5.61
C ILE A 64 -20.70 -1.27 -5.33
N VAL A 65 -19.74 -0.77 -4.56
CA VAL A 65 -18.46 -1.45 -4.29
C VAL A 65 -18.20 -1.54 -2.80
N ALA A 66 -17.98 -2.75 -2.29
CA ALA A 66 -17.50 -2.97 -0.93
C ALA A 66 -15.96 -2.96 -0.91
N VAL A 67 -15.36 -2.22 0.01
CA VAL A 67 -13.90 -2.05 0.15
C VAL A 67 -13.49 -2.35 1.58
N LYS A 68 -12.51 -3.24 1.75
CA LYS A 68 -11.83 -3.49 3.02
C LYS A 68 -10.73 -2.45 3.19
N VAL A 69 -10.74 -1.70 4.28
CA VAL A 69 -9.69 -0.75 4.65
C VAL A 69 -8.87 -1.33 5.81
N ARG A 70 -7.54 -1.30 5.70
CA ARG A 70 -6.63 -1.83 6.73
C ARG A 70 -5.46 -0.88 6.95
N PHE A 71 -5.25 -0.47 8.20
CA PHE A 71 -4.03 0.18 8.65
C PHE A 71 -3.09 -0.88 9.19
N ARG A 72 -1.87 -0.88 8.68
CA ARG A 72 -0.81 -1.80 9.06
C ARG A 72 0.35 -1.02 9.64
N GLU A 73 0.84 -1.42 10.80
CA GLU A 73 1.99 -0.77 11.44
C GLU A 73 3.31 -1.06 10.71
N ALA A 74 4.29 -0.17 10.89
CA ALA A 74 5.52 -0.17 10.11
C ALA A 74 6.45 -1.37 10.31
N TYR A 75 6.45 -2.06 11.46
CA TYR A 75 7.49 -3.03 11.82
C TYR A 75 7.32 -4.40 11.18
N ASN A 76 6.13 -5.01 11.33
CA ASN A 76 5.83 -6.40 10.92
C ASN A 76 4.45 -6.51 10.27
N SER A 77 3.91 -5.38 9.80
CA SER A 77 2.63 -5.32 9.10
C SER A 77 1.41 -5.78 9.91
N ARG A 78 1.45 -5.66 11.24
CA ARG A 78 0.31 -6.04 12.08
C ARG A 78 -0.88 -5.14 11.78
N ASP A 79 -2.06 -5.74 11.66
CA ASP A 79 -3.31 -5.00 11.54
C ASP A 79 -3.53 -4.22 12.85
N VAL A 80 -3.65 -2.89 12.73
CA VAL A 80 -3.86 -1.99 13.87
C VAL A 80 -5.21 -1.29 13.83
N LEU A 81 -5.84 -1.20 12.66
CA LEU A 81 -7.23 -0.81 12.50
C LEU A 81 -7.75 -1.37 11.17
N ASP A 82 -8.96 -1.89 11.16
CA ASP A 82 -9.63 -2.29 9.93
C ASP A 82 -11.15 -2.10 10.01
N PHE A 83 -11.75 -1.81 8.85
CA PHE A 83 -13.19 -1.61 8.68
C PHE A 83 -13.55 -1.80 7.21
N ASN A 84 -14.84 -1.81 6.87
CA ASN A 84 -15.27 -1.81 5.47
C ASN A 84 -15.96 -0.50 5.11
N VAL A 85 -15.79 -0.05 3.88
CA VAL A 85 -16.51 1.08 3.28
C VAL A 85 -17.35 0.54 2.13
N ILE A 86 -18.63 0.89 2.07
CA ILE A 86 -19.54 0.47 1.00
C ILE A 86 -19.87 1.70 0.15
N LEU A 87 -19.15 1.85 -0.95
CA LEU A 87 -19.26 2.97 -1.88
C LEU A 87 -20.45 2.78 -2.80
N SER A 88 -21.30 3.79 -2.90
CA SER A 88 -22.33 3.83 -3.95
C SER A 88 -21.72 4.09 -5.34
N PRO A 89 -22.49 4.00 -6.44
CA PRO A 89 -21.98 4.33 -7.77
C PRO A 89 -21.40 5.75 -7.83
N HIS A 90 -20.19 5.90 -8.37
CA HIS A 90 -19.48 7.18 -8.49
C HIS A 90 -19.17 7.92 -7.17
N ASP A 91 -19.21 7.19 -6.06
CA ASP A 91 -19.04 7.72 -4.72
C ASP A 91 -17.57 7.95 -4.35
N VAL A 92 -17.35 8.80 -3.37
CA VAL A 92 -16.04 9.02 -2.75
C VAL A 92 -16.20 8.93 -1.24
N TRP A 93 -15.31 8.19 -0.60
CA TRP A 93 -15.17 8.23 0.86
C TRP A 93 -13.86 8.88 1.23
N THR A 94 -13.90 9.79 2.22
CA THR A 94 -12.71 10.45 2.76
C THR A 94 -12.59 10.29 4.27
N GLY A 95 -11.35 10.26 4.77
CA GLY A 95 -11.06 10.21 6.19
C GLY A 95 -9.63 10.64 6.48
N TRP A 96 -9.32 10.87 7.75
CA TRP A 96 -7.97 11.19 8.18
C TRP A 96 -7.64 10.54 9.52
N VAL A 97 -6.35 10.34 9.76
CA VAL A 97 -5.82 9.86 11.03
C VAL A 97 -4.91 10.93 11.62
N ALA A 98 -5.11 11.20 12.91
CA ALA A 98 -4.31 12.14 13.70
C ALA A 98 -4.05 11.57 15.09
N GLU A 99 -3.02 12.07 15.77
CA GLU A 99 -2.72 11.68 17.14
C GLU A 99 -3.67 12.40 18.12
N THR A 100 -4.19 11.66 19.09
CA THR A 100 -4.93 12.21 20.23
C THR A 100 -4.36 11.69 21.53
N ALA A 101 -4.91 12.15 22.67
CA ALA A 101 -4.53 11.64 23.99
C ALA A 101 -4.72 10.11 24.15
N ASN A 102 -5.52 9.48 23.29
CA ASN A 102 -5.78 8.04 23.30
C ASN A 102 -4.94 7.27 22.25
N GLY A 103 -3.99 7.94 21.58
CA GLY A 103 -3.22 7.39 20.46
C GLY A 103 -3.77 7.77 19.08
N PRO A 104 -3.35 7.08 18.01
CA PRO A 104 -3.82 7.36 16.66
C PRO A 104 -5.33 7.15 16.58
N THR A 105 -6.02 8.11 15.97
CA THR A 105 -7.48 8.19 15.93
C THR A 105 -7.93 8.48 14.52
N ILE A 106 -8.87 7.68 13.99
CA ILE A 106 -9.46 7.89 12.67
C ILE A 106 -10.69 8.79 12.75
N PHE A 107 -10.84 9.68 11.79
CA PHE A 107 -11.94 10.61 11.66
C PHE A 107 -12.50 10.55 10.24
N SER A 108 -13.80 10.80 10.11
CA SER A 108 -14.45 11.01 8.82
C SER A 108 -15.68 11.88 9.04
N GLU A 109 -15.88 12.83 8.13
CA GLU A 109 -17.12 13.63 8.03
C GLU A 109 -18.03 13.09 6.90
N ASP A 110 -17.59 12.02 6.23
CA ASP A 110 -18.25 11.42 5.10
C ASP A 110 -19.48 10.60 5.54
N THR A 111 -20.52 10.59 4.70
CA THR A 111 -21.79 9.90 4.98
C THR A 111 -21.90 8.53 4.33
N THR A 112 -20.90 8.10 3.56
CA THR A 112 -20.83 6.76 2.99
C THR A 112 -20.91 5.71 4.10
N CYS A 113 -21.61 4.59 3.86
CA CYS A 113 -21.73 3.54 4.86
C CYS A 113 -20.35 2.95 5.22
N THR A 114 -20.01 3.00 6.51
CA THR A 114 -18.87 2.27 7.07
C THR A 114 -19.35 1.13 7.96
N VAL A 115 -18.72 -0.03 7.81
CA VAL A 115 -18.89 -1.20 8.68
C VAL A 115 -17.78 -1.18 9.72
N GLY A 116 -18.14 -0.61 10.86
CA GLY A 116 -17.19 -0.04 11.82
C GLY A 116 -17.58 1.42 12.00
N THR A 117 -17.85 1.82 13.25
CA THR A 117 -18.24 3.21 13.53
C THR A 117 -17.04 4.11 13.29
N ILE A 118 -17.17 5.06 12.38
CA ILE A 118 -16.22 6.17 12.17
C ILE A 118 -17.04 7.44 12.23
N THR A 119 -16.56 8.44 12.97
CA THR A 119 -17.30 9.68 13.18
C THR A 119 -16.36 10.88 13.10
N SER A 120 -16.94 12.06 12.94
CA SER A 120 -16.21 13.33 12.99
C SER A 120 -15.63 13.63 14.37
N SER A 121 -16.14 12.98 15.42
CA SER A 121 -15.57 13.07 16.78
C SER A 121 -14.33 12.19 16.99
N GLY A 122 -14.01 11.34 16.02
CA GLY A 122 -12.86 10.45 16.07
C GLY A 122 -13.14 9.12 16.74
N VAL A 123 -12.49 8.08 16.24
CA VAL A 123 -12.49 6.73 16.81
C VAL A 123 -11.04 6.28 16.98
N PRO A 124 -10.56 6.13 18.23
CA PRO A 124 -9.20 5.66 18.48
C PRO A 124 -8.96 4.30 17.86
N PHE A 125 -7.72 4.05 17.44
CA PHE A 125 -7.31 2.71 17.06
C PHE A 125 -7.52 1.75 18.25
N PRO A 126 -7.92 0.50 17.99
CA PRO A 126 -8.08 -0.49 19.04
C PRO A 126 -6.78 -0.75 19.81
N SER A 127 -6.89 -1.41 20.96
CA SER A 127 -5.75 -1.87 21.75
C SER A 127 -4.77 -2.73 20.94
N PRO A 128 -3.46 -2.75 21.26
CA PRO A 128 -2.38 -3.41 20.51
C PRO A 128 -2.39 -4.96 20.53
N THR A 129 -3.55 -5.60 20.47
CA THR A 129 -3.70 -7.05 20.61
C THR A 129 -2.94 -7.86 19.57
N SER A 130 -2.61 -7.26 18.41
CA SER A 130 -1.92 -7.92 17.31
C SER A 130 -0.42 -8.14 17.52
N TYR A 131 0.19 -7.55 18.55
CA TYR A 131 1.63 -7.72 18.86
C TYR A 131 1.98 -7.73 20.35
N VAL A 132 0.99 -7.88 21.23
CA VAL A 132 1.20 -8.02 22.69
C VAL A 132 0.69 -9.36 23.20
N GLY A 133 1.02 -9.69 24.47
CA GLY A 133 0.59 -10.95 25.08
C GLY A 133 1.06 -12.17 24.27
N SER A 134 0.15 -13.06 23.91
CA SER A 134 0.45 -14.23 23.07
C SER A 134 0.87 -13.88 21.64
N ALA A 135 0.56 -12.66 21.17
CA ALA A 135 0.89 -12.18 19.82
C ALA A 135 2.28 -11.52 19.72
N VAL A 136 3.06 -11.42 20.81
CA VAL A 136 4.42 -10.87 20.80
C VAL A 136 5.27 -11.43 19.65
N ASP A 137 5.92 -10.53 18.92
CA ASP A 137 6.75 -10.83 17.73
C ASP A 137 8.21 -10.37 17.86
N GLY A 138 8.58 -9.88 19.04
CA GLY A 138 9.92 -9.36 19.34
C GLY A 138 10.07 -7.86 19.07
N GLY A 139 9.11 -7.21 18.40
CA GLY A 139 9.11 -5.77 18.19
C GLY A 139 8.60 -4.98 19.41
N PRO A 140 8.55 -3.64 19.33
CA PRO A 140 7.94 -2.82 20.36
C PRO A 140 6.47 -3.21 20.62
N THR A 141 6.06 -3.09 21.88
CA THR A 141 4.73 -3.50 22.37
C THR A 141 3.84 -2.32 22.79
N THR A 142 4.32 -1.09 22.57
CA THR A 142 3.64 0.15 22.95
C THR A 142 2.67 0.63 21.88
N VAL A 143 1.66 1.39 22.27
CA VAL A 143 0.70 2.02 21.34
C VAL A 143 1.38 2.90 20.29
N ALA A 144 2.53 3.50 20.60
CA ALA A 144 3.32 4.30 19.66
C ALA A 144 3.72 3.54 18.37
N ARG A 145 3.74 2.19 18.39
CA ARG A 145 3.96 1.36 17.19
C ARG A 145 2.87 1.55 16.13
N MET A 146 1.67 1.99 16.54
CA MET A 146 0.56 2.29 15.62
C MET A 146 0.63 3.69 15.01
N ASN A 147 1.60 4.53 15.40
CA ASN A 147 1.62 5.91 14.94
C ASN A 147 2.08 6.06 13.48
N GLU A 148 2.74 5.04 12.92
CA GLU A 148 3.21 5.03 11.54
C GLU A 148 3.11 3.65 10.91
N GLY A 149 3.01 3.62 9.59
CA GLY A 149 2.88 2.39 8.83
C GLY A 149 2.32 2.66 7.44
N TYR A 150 1.50 1.77 6.90
CA TYR A 150 0.92 1.91 5.57
C TYR A 150 -0.56 1.48 5.55
N VAL A 151 -1.29 1.81 4.49
CA VAL A 151 -2.74 1.50 4.38
C VAL A 151 -3.00 0.67 3.13
N GLU A 152 -3.87 -0.32 3.26
CA GLU A 152 -4.40 -1.11 2.15
C GLU A 152 -5.90 -0.86 2.03
N MET A 153 -6.38 -0.64 0.81
CA MET A 153 -7.81 -0.62 0.49
C MET A 153 -8.09 -1.63 -0.62
N ILE A 154 -8.84 -2.69 -0.31
CA ILE A 154 -9.03 -3.85 -1.20
C ILE A 154 -10.51 -4.03 -1.49
N MET A 155 -10.86 -4.07 -2.77
CA MET A 155 -12.21 -4.40 -3.23
C MET A 155 -12.61 -5.80 -2.76
N MET A 156 -13.71 -5.88 -2.03
CA MET A 156 -14.31 -7.13 -1.56
C MET A 156 -15.28 -7.70 -2.59
N GLY A 157 -16.04 -6.83 -3.26
CA GLY A 157 -17.06 -7.24 -4.23
C GLY A 157 -17.84 -6.04 -4.77
N ALA A 158 -18.62 -6.27 -5.82
CA ALA A 158 -19.50 -5.27 -6.41
C ALA A 158 -20.94 -5.77 -6.58
N ALA A 159 -21.89 -4.85 -6.52
CA ALA A 159 -23.31 -5.11 -6.72
C ALA A 159 -23.91 -4.17 -7.79
N ASP A 160 -24.84 -4.71 -8.58
CA ASP A 160 -25.61 -3.91 -9.56
C ASP A 160 -26.64 -3.04 -8.81
N PRO A 161 -26.60 -1.70 -8.96
CA PRO A 161 -27.51 -0.80 -8.26
C PRO A 161 -28.97 -0.91 -8.72
N THR A 162 -29.24 -1.59 -9.84
CA THR A 162 -30.56 -1.75 -10.46
C THR A 162 -31.25 -3.07 -10.13
N SER A 163 -30.54 -4.01 -9.48
CA SER A 163 -30.99 -5.39 -9.23
C SER A 163 -32.25 -5.54 -8.36
N SER A 164 -32.83 -4.45 -7.83
CA SER A 164 -34.16 -4.44 -7.19
C SER A 164 -34.74 -3.03 -7.13
N THR A 165 -36.02 -2.86 -7.47
CA THR A 165 -36.69 -1.56 -7.65
C THR A 165 -37.29 -0.93 -6.38
N THR A 166 -37.19 -1.54 -5.20
CA THR A 166 -37.75 -0.96 -3.95
C THR A 166 -36.85 -1.12 -2.71
N LEU A 167 -36.38 0.02 -2.17
CA LEU A 167 -35.77 0.13 -0.84
C LEU A 167 -36.89 0.22 0.22
N PRO A 168 -36.89 -0.50 1.37
CA PRO A 168 -36.11 -1.67 1.77
C PRO A 168 -37.00 -2.92 1.97
N THR A 169 -36.88 -3.95 1.12
CA THR A 169 -37.18 -5.36 1.49
C THR A 169 -36.45 -6.42 0.65
N THR A 170 -35.64 -6.10 -0.37
CA THR A 170 -35.07 -7.15 -1.23
C THR A 170 -33.58 -7.07 -1.63
N ALA A 171 -32.81 -6.01 -1.34
CA ALA A 171 -31.34 -6.04 -1.50
C ALA A 171 -30.61 -5.12 -0.48
N LEU A 172 -29.83 -5.70 0.45
CA LEU A 172 -28.91 -5.03 1.38
C LEU A 172 -27.96 -4.04 0.69
N ALA A 173 -27.31 -4.42 -0.42
CA ALA A 173 -26.26 -3.63 -1.07
C ALA A 173 -26.76 -2.25 -1.53
N ARG A 174 -28.00 -2.17 -2.04
CA ARG A 174 -28.62 -0.90 -2.44
C ARG A 174 -28.82 0.07 -1.27
N GLY A 175 -28.83 -0.44 -0.05
CA GLY A 175 -28.86 0.36 1.16
C GLY A 175 -27.68 1.33 1.31
N ALA A 176 -26.59 1.11 0.57
CA ALA A 176 -25.43 2.01 0.51
C ALA A 176 -25.61 3.20 -0.45
N ILE A 177 -26.66 3.21 -1.29
CA ILE A 177 -26.90 4.34 -2.20
C ILE A 177 -27.39 5.55 -1.39
N HIS A 178 -26.70 6.67 -1.54
CA HIS A 178 -27.10 7.95 -0.96
C HIS A 178 -28.53 8.33 -1.36
N SER A 179 -29.36 8.61 -0.37
CA SER A 179 -30.71 9.13 -0.61
C SER A 179 -30.64 10.51 -1.26
N THR A 180 -31.41 10.73 -2.32
CA THR A 180 -31.48 12.04 -3.00
C THR A 180 -32.12 13.13 -2.14
N THR A 181 -32.77 12.78 -1.03
CA THR A 181 -33.44 13.74 -0.13
C THR A 181 -32.61 14.07 1.11
N THR A 182 -31.91 13.09 1.68
CA THR A 182 -31.15 13.26 2.92
C THR A 182 -29.65 13.34 2.70
N GLY A 183 -29.14 12.96 1.52
CA GLY A 183 -27.71 12.87 1.26
C GLY A 183 -27.00 11.82 2.09
N VAL A 184 -27.73 10.87 2.70
CA VAL A 184 -27.20 9.80 3.56
C VAL A 184 -27.78 8.47 3.09
N PRO A 185 -27.02 7.36 3.07
CA PRO A 185 -27.58 6.07 2.68
C PRO A 185 -28.52 5.51 3.76
N PRO A 186 -29.76 5.11 3.41
CA PRO A 186 -30.77 4.69 4.39
C PRO A 186 -30.52 3.28 4.95
N GLY A 187 -29.65 2.48 4.33
CA GLY A 187 -29.45 1.07 4.69
C GLY A 187 -28.17 0.75 5.43
N CYS A 188 -27.39 1.75 5.89
CA CYS A 188 -26.11 1.49 6.57
C CYS A 188 -26.26 0.57 7.79
N ALA A 189 -27.29 0.76 8.62
CA ALA A 189 -27.52 -0.10 9.78
C ALA A 189 -27.77 -1.58 9.39
N ALA A 190 -28.48 -1.82 8.28
CA ALA A 190 -28.72 -3.18 7.79
C ALA A 190 -27.43 -3.82 7.25
N LEU A 191 -26.60 -3.05 6.56
CA LEU A 191 -25.28 -3.49 6.10
C LEU A 191 -24.38 -3.83 7.30
N VAL A 192 -24.25 -2.93 8.28
CA VAL A 192 -23.47 -3.17 9.51
C VAL A 192 -23.90 -4.48 10.17
N ASN A 193 -25.21 -4.66 10.38
CA ASN A 193 -25.75 -5.90 10.97
C ASN A 193 -25.40 -7.14 10.13
N ALA A 194 -25.47 -7.05 8.80
CA ALA A 194 -25.16 -8.18 7.93
C ALA A 194 -23.67 -8.58 7.98
N PHE A 195 -22.75 -7.62 8.05
CA PHE A 195 -21.32 -7.92 8.19
C PHE A 195 -20.94 -8.46 9.58
N GLN A 196 -21.80 -8.28 10.58
CA GLN A 196 -21.61 -8.74 11.95
C GLN A 196 -22.40 -10.02 12.29
N ASP A 197 -23.10 -10.61 11.31
CA ASP A 197 -23.92 -11.80 11.49
C ASP A 197 -23.39 -12.94 10.61
N THR A 198 -22.95 -14.02 11.26
CA THR A 198 -22.38 -15.19 10.56
C THR A 198 -23.34 -15.87 9.60
N THR A 199 -24.66 -15.70 9.81
CA THR A 199 -25.72 -16.25 8.94
C THR A 199 -25.94 -15.42 7.67
N LYS A 200 -25.36 -14.21 7.61
CA LYS A 200 -25.57 -13.25 6.51
C LYS A 200 -24.45 -13.23 5.48
N LEU A 201 -23.36 -13.96 5.69
CA LEU A 201 -22.23 -13.97 4.75
C LEU A 201 -22.62 -14.46 3.35
N ASP A 202 -23.45 -15.49 3.24
CA ASP A 202 -23.91 -15.98 1.94
C ASP A 202 -24.85 -14.99 1.25
N GLN A 203 -25.67 -14.27 2.03
CA GLN A 203 -26.49 -13.17 1.50
C GLN A 203 -25.59 -12.05 0.95
N LEU A 204 -24.57 -11.63 1.69
CA LEU A 204 -23.61 -10.62 1.23
C LEU A 204 -22.94 -11.04 -0.08
N ARG A 205 -22.52 -12.31 -0.21
CA ARG A 205 -21.91 -12.85 -1.43
C ARG A 205 -22.87 -12.86 -2.61
N GLN A 206 -24.13 -13.23 -2.38
CA GLN A 206 -25.17 -13.22 -3.41
C GLN A 206 -25.45 -11.81 -3.94
N GLU A 207 -25.48 -10.82 -3.04
CA GLU A 207 -25.77 -9.46 -3.43
C GLU A 207 -24.58 -8.75 -4.07
N PHE A 208 -23.37 -8.95 -3.55
CA PHE A 208 -22.13 -8.46 -4.14
C PHE A 208 -21.55 -9.48 -5.13
N SER A 209 -22.34 -9.83 -6.16
CA SER A 209 -22.05 -10.89 -7.13
C SER A 209 -21.65 -10.42 -8.52
N VAL A 210 -21.49 -9.10 -8.75
CA VAL A 210 -20.96 -8.59 -10.02
C VAL A 210 -19.56 -9.18 -10.24
N SER A 211 -19.32 -9.67 -11.44
CA SER A 211 -18.03 -10.26 -11.81
C SER A 211 -16.91 -9.25 -11.57
N MET A 212 -15.90 -9.67 -10.82
CA MET A 212 -14.70 -8.86 -10.58
C MET A 212 -13.69 -8.99 -11.73
N THR A 213 -13.93 -9.87 -12.70
CA THR A 213 -13.07 -9.99 -13.89
C THR A 213 -13.06 -8.68 -14.68
N ASN A 214 -11.87 -8.09 -14.84
CA ASN A 214 -11.61 -6.83 -15.53
C ASN A 214 -12.33 -5.61 -14.92
N LEU A 215 -12.81 -5.72 -13.68
CA LEU A 215 -13.46 -4.62 -12.97
C LEU A 215 -12.44 -3.96 -12.05
N ASN A 216 -11.95 -2.79 -12.45
CA ASN A 216 -11.02 -1.96 -11.68
C ASN A 216 -11.72 -0.64 -11.31
N PRO A 217 -12.48 -0.59 -10.19
CA PRO A 217 -13.30 0.57 -9.88
C PRO A 217 -12.61 1.56 -8.94
N LEU A 218 -11.51 1.20 -8.28
CA LEU A 218 -10.95 2.01 -7.20
C LEU A 218 -9.87 2.93 -7.73
N SER A 219 -9.98 4.22 -7.41
CA SER A 219 -8.89 5.18 -7.47
C SER A 219 -8.76 5.85 -6.09
N GLY A 220 -7.58 6.34 -5.73
CA GLY A 220 -7.39 6.95 -4.43
C GLY A 220 -6.39 8.10 -4.42
N THR A 221 -6.35 8.80 -3.30
CA THR A 221 -5.42 9.90 -3.02
C THR A 221 -5.05 9.88 -1.54
N PHE A 222 -3.86 10.35 -1.22
CA PHE A 222 -3.49 10.64 0.17
C PHE A 222 -2.76 11.97 0.27
N SER A 223 -2.80 12.55 1.47
CA SER A 223 -2.03 13.73 1.83
C SER A 223 -1.47 13.59 3.24
N LEU A 224 -0.21 13.96 3.40
CA LEU A 224 0.42 14.15 4.70
C LEU A 224 0.41 15.65 5.00
N VAL A 225 -0.17 16.04 6.12
CA VAL A 225 -0.33 17.44 6.51
C VAL A 225 0.19 17.67 7.91
N ASN A 226 1.07 18.65 8.08
CA ASN A 226 1.46 19.17 9.39
C ASN A 226 1.10 20.65 9.45
N GLY A 227 -0.01 20.96 10.13
CA GLY A 227 -0.54 22.32 10.19
C GLY A 227 0.32 23.29 11.00
N ALA A 228 1.08 22.80 11.98
CA ALA A 228 1.97 23.63 12.79
C ALA A 228 3.21 24.06 12.00
N GLU A 229 3.73 23.16 11.18
CA GLU A 229 4.91 23.40 10.32
C GLU A 229 4.55 23.98 8.95
N GLY A 230 3.27 24.03 8.58
CA GLY A 230 2.82 24.45 7.24
C GLY A 230 3.11 23.44 6.12
N TYR A 231 3.48 22.20 6.47
CA TYR A 231 3.77 21.16 5.48
C TYR A 231 2.50 20.49 4.97
N SER A 232 2.43 20.27 3.66
CA SER A 232 1.36 19.52 3.02
C SER A 232 1.86 18.85 1.76
N ALA A 233 1.92 17.52 1.73
CA ALA A 233 2.42 16.76 0.59
C ALA A 233 1.41 15.67 0.20
N ALA A 234 0.96 15.68 -1.06
CA ALA A 234 -0.06 14.76 -1.56
C ALA A 234 0.52 13.82 -2.63
N GLY A 235 -0.02 12.60 -2.68
CA GLY A 235 0.40 11.55 -3.60
C GLY A 235 -0.74 10.63 -4.00
N LYS A 236 -0.42 9.63 -4.84
CA LYS A 236 -1.37 8.59 -5.23
C LYS A 236 -0.95 7.24 -4.65
N PRO A 237 -1.89 6.41 -4.19
CA PRO A 237 -1.58 5.04 -3.83
C PRO A 237 -1.14 4.25 -5.07
N VAL A 238 -0.37 3.19 -4.86
CA VAL A 238 -0.11 2.20 -5.90
C VAL A 238 -1.39 1.39 -6.12
N ALA A 239 -1.99 1.50 -7.30
CA ALA A 239 -3.17 0.74 -7.68
C ALA A 239 -2.77 -0.59 -8.33
N LEU A 240 -3.34 -1.69 -7.85
CA LEU A 240 -3.20 -3.02 -8.44
C LEU A 240 -4.44 -3.33 -9.26
N ALA A 241 -4.30 -3.34 -10.58
CA ALA A 241 -5.37 -3.74 -11.50
C ALA A 241 -5.45 -5.26 -11.61
N ASN A 242 -6.66 -5.78 -11.85
CA ASN A 242 -6.95 -7.20 -12.03
C ASN A 242 -6.37 -8.09 -10.92
N PHE A 243 -6.32 -7.58 -9.69
CA PHE A 243 -5.89 -8.29 -8.47
C PHE A 243 -6.66 -9.60 -8.26
N PHE A 244 -7.95 -9.60 -8.56
CA PHE A 244 -8.84 -10.73 -8.37
C PHE A 244 -9.83 -10.88 -9.54
N SER A 245 -10.01 -12.12 -9.99
CA SER A 245 -10.98 -12.51 -11.00
C SER A 245 -11.93 -13.56 -10.44
N SER A 246 -13.23 -13.29 -10.47
CA SER A 246 -14.25 -14.26 -10.06
C SER A 246 -14.29 -15.42 -11.07
N THR A 247 -14.01 -16.64 -10.62
CA THR A 247 -13.92 -17.83 -11.48
C THR A 247 -15.29 -18.42 -11.84
N THR A 248 -16.35 -18.08 -11.09
CA THR A 248 -17.73 -18.53 -11.33
C THR A 248 -18.71 -17.34 -11.27
N ALA A 249 -19.41 -17.06 -12.37
CA ALA A 249 -20.47 -16.04 -12.42
C ALA A 249 -21.69 -16.49 -11.59
N GLY A 250 -22.24 -15.61 -10.75
CA GLY A 250 -23.42 -15.92 -9.92
C GLY A 250 -23.14 -16.86 -8.75
N CYS A 251 -21.88 -16.91 -8.27
CA CYS A 251 -21.47 -17.73 -7.14
C CYS A 251 -22.21 -17.31 -5.85
N THR A 252 -23.09 -18.18 -5.33
CA THR A 252 -23.99 -17.89 -4.20
C THR A 252 -23.56 -18.52 -2.87
N THR A 253 -22.70 -19.54 -2.91
CA THR A 253 -22.09 -20.15 -1.72
C THR A 253 -20.62 -20.37 -1.98
N ASN A 254 -19.79 -19.86 -1.07
CA ASN A 254 -18.37 -20.06 -1.13
C ASN A 254 -18.01 -21.19 -0.17
N THR A 255 -17.64 -22.36 -0.68
CA THR A 255 -17.11 -23.46 0.14
C THR A 255 -15.64 -23.26 0.50
N THR A 256 -14.91 -22.44 -0.26
CA THR A 256 -13.53 -22.02 0.00
C THR A 256 -13.19 -20.61 -0.51
N PHE A 257 -12.68 -19.72 0.35
CA PHE A 257 -12.29 -18.35 -0.02
C PHE A 257 -11.61 -18.22 -1.39
N GLY A 258 -12.12 -17.32 -2.23
CA GLY A 258 -11.69 -17.14 -3.62
C GLY A 258 -12.50 -17.89 -4.69
N GLU A 259 -13.47 -18.74 -4.32
CA GLU A 259 -14.43 -19.33 -5.28
C GLU A 259 -15.43 -18.30 -5.83
N CYS A 260 -15.87 -17.37 -4.98
CA CYS A 260 -16.68 -16.20 -5.34
C CYS A 260 -15.88 -14.90 -5.18
N ASN A 261 -16.55 -13.74 -5.18
CA ASN A 261 -15.98 -12.46 -4.73
C ASN A 261 -15.44 -12.54 -3.29
N LEU A 262 -14.57 -11.61 -2.93
CA LEU A 262 -13.79 -11.53 -1.69
C LEU A 262 -14.59 -11.06 -0.46
N MET A 263 -15.90 -11.29 -0.42
CA MET A 263 -16.76 -10.89 0.69
C MET A 263 -16.46 -11.71 1.95
N THR A 264 -16.19 -11.01 3.06
CA THR A 264 -15.93 -11.53 4.40
C THR A 264 -16.76 -10.78 5.45
N LEU A 265 -16.79 -11.30 6.68
CA LEU A 265 -17.46 -10.67 7.83
C LEU A 265 -16.51 -9.70 8.54
N GLN A 266 -17.06 -8.66 9.15
CA GLN A 266 -16.33 -7.76 10.04
C GLN A 266 -16.38 -8.29 11.48
N LEU A 267 -15.85 -9.50 11.67
CA LEU A 267 -15.83 -10.25 12.93
C LEU A 267 -14.45 -10.86 13.15
N SER A 268 -14.09 -11.08 14.43
CA SER A 268 -12.87 -11.85 14.78
C SER A 268 -12.91 -13.27 14.23
N GLN A 269 -11.74 -13.93 14.12
CA GLN A 269 -11.68 -15.34 13.72
C GLN A 269 -12.58 -16.22 14.60
N ALA A 270 -12.52 -16.02 15.91
CA ALA A 270 -13.29 -16.80 16.88
C ALA A 270 -14.81 -16.67 16.66
N ALA A 271 -15.29 -15.49 16.28
CA ALA A 271 -16.70 -15.25 16.01
C ALA A 271 -17.13 -15.68 14.60
N ALA A 272 -16.25 -15.51 13.58
CA ALA A 272 -16.54 -15.87 12.20
C ALA A 272 -16.46 -17.40 11.93
N GLY A 273 -15.88 -18.16 12.86
CA GLY A 273 -15.65 -19.60 12.75
C GLY A 273 -14.37 -19.95 11.99
N ASP A 274 -14.19 -19.37 10.80
CA ASP A 274 -13.02 -19.57 9.96
C ASP A 274 -12.23 -18.28 9.75
N PHE A 275 -10.91 -18.41 9.66
CA PHE A 275 -9.99 -17.30 9.43
C PHE A 275 -10.34 -16.49 8.17
N TYR A 276 -10.60 -17.18 7.06
CA TYR A 276 -10.90 -16.56 5.77
C TYR A 276 -12.28 -15.92 5.67
N ARG A 277 -13.15 -16.17 6.65
CA ARG A 277 -14.47 -15.52 6.78
C ARG A 277 -14.42 -14.30 7.68
N SER A 278 -13.35 -14.15 8.45
CA SER A 278 -13.16 -13.10 9.46
C SER A 278 -12.63 -11.81 8.85
N TRP A 279 -12.44 -10.80 9.72
CA TRP A 279 -11.84 -9.54 9.34
C TRP A 279 -10.43 -9.68 8.76
N HIS A 280 -9.73 -10.82 8.95
CA HIS A 280 -8.34 -11.05 8.53
C HIS A 280 -8.17 -11.11 7.01
N GLU A 281 -9.27 -11.27 6.28
CA GLU A 281 -9.33 -11.28 4.82
C GLU A 281 -10.45 -10.33 4.31
N PRO A 282 -10.38 -9.85 3.07
CA PRO A 282 -9.28 -10.01 2.12
C PRO A 282 -8.04 -9.18 2.48
N SER A 283 -6.87 -9.73 2.20
CA SER A 283 -5.56 -9.08 2.29
C SER A 283 -4.83 -9.17 0.94
N LEU A 284 -3.62 -8.64 0.82
CA LEU A 284 -2.84 -8.78 -0.43
C LEU A 284 -2.55 -10.24 -0.81
N SER A 285 -2.65 -11.20 0.13
CA SER A 285 -2.57 -12.63 -0.22
C SER A 285 -3.82 -13.17 -0.92
N ALA A 286 -4.88 -12.40 -1.07
CA ALA A 286 -6.12 -12.82 -1.74
C ALA A 286 -6.05 -12.76 -3.28
N ALA A 287 -4.96 -12.24 -3.86
CA ALA A 287 -4.81 -12.18 -5.32
C ALA A 287 -4.97 -13.58 -5.93
N ASN A 288 -5.68 -13.70 -7.05
CA ASN A 288 -5.87 -14.99 -7.73
C ASN A 288 -5.55 -14.96 -9.23
N THR A 289 -4.92 -13.87 -9.66
CA THR A 289 -4.43 -13.67 -11.02
C THR A 289 -2.90 -13.66 -11.02
N PHE A 290 -2.32 -13.89 -12.19
CA PHE A 290 -0.88 -13.92 -12.37
C PHE A 290 -0.26 -12.56 -12.08
N GLY A 291 0.85 -12.53 -11.33
CA GLY A 291 1.66 -11.32 -11.22
C GLY A 291 2.34 -11.00 -12.54
N VAL A 292 2.16 -9.79 -13.06
CA VAL A 292 2.84 -9.34 -14.27
C VAL A 292 3.52 -8.00 -14.07
N LYS A 293 4.71 -7.89 -14.64
CA LYS A 293 5.46 -6.65 -14.71
C LYS A 293 5.94 -6.37 -16.12
N LEU A 294 5.92 -5.11 -16.54
CA LEU A 294 6.57 -4.68 -17.77
C LEU A 294 8.07 -4.50 -17.51
N GLY A 295 8.90 -5.22 -18.26
CA GLY A 295 10.35 -5.11 -18.23
C GLY A 295 10.92 -4.74 -19.60
N THR A 296 12.07 -4.08 -19.61
CA THR A 296 12.84 -3.82 -20.83
C THR A 296 13.90 -4.90 -20.99
N THR A 297 13.92 -5.60 -22.14
CA THR A 297 15.08 -6.45 -22.46
C THR A 297 16.18 -5.59 -23.09
N SER A 298 17.44 -5.86 -22.77
CA SER A 298 18.59 -5.05 -23.17
C SER A 298 18.99 -5.21 -24.66
N ALA A 299 18.14 -5.78 -25.50
CA ALA A 299 18.41 -5.91 -26.93
C ALA A 299 18.03 -4.62 -27.65
N ALA A 300 18.93 -4.09 -28.49
CA ALA A 300 18.65 -2.91 -29.31
C ALA A 300 17.42 -3.17 -30.20
N GLY A 301 16.35 -2.37 -30.01
CA GLY A 301 15.08 -2.54 -30.71
C GLY A 301 14.04 -3.42 -29.99
N ALA A 302 14.31 -3.90 -28.78
CA ALA A 302 13.31 -4.61 -27.99
C ALA A 302 12.26 -3.66 -27.41
N GLY A 303 10.98 -3.99 -27.60
CA GLY A 303 9.87 -3.37 -26.89
C GLY A 303 9.76 -3.87 -25.44
N GLU A 304 8.87 -3.25 -24.68
CA GLU A 304 8.51 -3.72 -23.34
C GLU A 304 7.96 -5.15 -23.43
N THR A 305 8.47 -6.04 -22.57
CA THR A 305 8.03 -7.43 -22.49
C THR A 305 7.39 -7.66 -21.13
N ALA A 306 6.22 -8.29 -21.11
CA ALA A 306 5.58 -8.74 -19.88
C ALA A 306 6.38 -9.90 -19.28
N ILE A 307 6.88 -9.71 -18.06
CA ILE A 307 7.45 -10.77 -17.24
C ILE A 307 6.33 -11.30 -16.35
N THR A 308 6.00 -12.58 -16.50
CA THR A 308 5.01 -13.28 -15.68
C THR A 308 5.70 -13.90 -14.46
N GLY A 309 5.23 -13.55 -13.26
CA GLY A 309 5.68 -14.12 -12.00
C GLY A 309 4.74 -15.20 -11.48
N ALA A 310 4.67 -15.33 -10.15
CA ALA A 310 3.86 -16.35 -9.50
C ALA A 310 2.36 -16.29 -9.87
N LEU A 311 1.72 -17.45 -9.76
CA LEU A 311 0.38 -17.71 -10.29
C LEU A 311 -0.72 -16.98 -9.50
N THR A 312 -0.59 -16.87 -8.17
CA THR A 312 -1.59 -16.31 -7.26
C THR A 312 -0.97 -15.83 -5.93
N GLY A 313 -1.80 -15.22 -5.08
CA GLY A 313 -1.51 -14.87 -3.70
C GLY A 313 -0.52 -13.72 -3.51
N ALA A 314 0.09 -13.69 -2.32
CA ALA A 314 1.10 -12.69 -1.99
C ALA A 314 2.29 -12.73 -2.96
N ALA A 315 2.57 -13.90 -3.57
CA ALA A 315 3.60 -14.04 -4.58
C ALA A 315 3.26 -13.33 -5.89
N ALA A 316 2.00 -13.36 -6.33
CA ALA A 316 1.56 -12.61 -7.52
C ALA A 316 1.67 -11.10 -7.30
N VAL A 317 1.29 -10.61 -6.12
CA VAL A 317 1.46 -9.18 -5.76
C VAL A 317 2.94 -8.82 -5.64
N THR A 318 3.75 -9.69 -5.04
CA THR A 318 5.20 -9.50 -4.94
C THR A 318 5.80 -9.37 -6.33
N ALA A 319 5.47 -10.28 -7.25
CA ALA A 319 5.88 -10.22 -8.64
C ALA A 319 5.49 -8.88 -9.33
N ALA A 320 4.28 -8.38 -9.11
CA ALA A 320 3.83 -7.11 -9.67
C ALA A 320 4.61 -5.89 -9.14
N LEU A 321 5.06 -5.94 -7.88
CA LEU A 321 5.73 -4.84 -7.18
C LEU A 321 7.25 -5.00 -7.07
N THR A 322 7.84 -6.09 -7.59
CA THR A 322 9.27 -6.37 -7.39
C THR A 322 10.14 -5.43 -8.20
N HIS A 323 11.05 -4.71 -7.55
CA HIS A 323 12.03 -3.80 -8.17
C HIS A 323 13.45 -4.20 -7.76
N THR A 324 14.44 -3.91 -8.61
CA THR A 324 15.86 -4.10 -8.26
C THR A 324 16.50 -2.82 -7.74
N GLN A 325 15.95 -1.66 -8.11
CA GLN A 325 16.44 -0.36 -7.68
C GLN A 325 15.31 0.60 -7.38
N VAL A 326 15.52 1.47 -6.39
CA VAL A 326 14.69 2.63 -6.04
C VAL A 326 15.55 3.88 -6.22
N ILE A 327 15.07 4.84 -7.00
CA ILE A 327 15.81 6.03 -7.41
C ILE A 327 14.97 7.27 -7.17
N ASN A 328 15.56 8.28 -6.53
CA ASN A 328 14.95 9.59 -6.37
C ASN A 328 16.01 10.65 -6.04
N GLU A 329 15.57 11.91 -5.95
CA GLU A 329 16.38 13.03 -5.52
C GLU A 329 16.33 13.23 -4.00
N TRP A 330 17.36 13.87 -3.46
CA TRP A 330 17.46 14.27 -2.06
C TRP A 330 18.07 15.68 -1.95
N THR A 331 17.72 16.39 -0.88
CA THR A 331 18.33 17.67 -0.54
C THR A 331 18.54 17.83 0.95
N ARG A 332 19.65 18.49 1.29
CA ARG A 332 19.97 18.98 2.63
C ARG A 332 20.71 20.31 2.51
N ARG A 333 19.98 21.38 2.18
CA ARG A 333 20.56 22.70 1.92
C ARG A 333 20.02 23.74 2.87
N THR A 334 20.91 24.42 3.58
CA THR A 334 20.57 25.64 4.33
C THR A 334 20.97 26.87 3.53
N ASN A 335 20.09 27.87 3.47
CA ASN A 335 20.38 29.21 2.94
C ASN A 335 20.25 30.25 4.06
N PRO A 336 21.33 30.55 4.80
CA PRO A 336 21.28 31.45 5.94
C PRO A 336 20.81 32.87 5.59
N ALA A 337 21.15 33.36 4.39
CA ALA A 337 20.76 34.69 3.94
C ALA A 337 19.26 34.82 3.66
N ALA A 338 18.61 33.72 3.27
CA ALA A 338 17.19 33.67 2.96
C ALA A 338 16.33 33.02 4.06
N GLY A 339 16.95 32.53 5.15
CA GLY A 339 16.24 32.03 6.33
C GLY A 339 15.64 30.62 6.23
N TRP A 340 15.90 29.88 5.15
CA TRP A 340 15.30 28.56 4.92
C TRP A 340 16.29 27.40 4.86
N THR A 341 15.80 26.20 5.19
CA THR A 341 16.50 24.92 5.06
C THR A 341 15.62 23.93 4.31
N THR A 342 16.19 23.20 3.36
CA THR A 342 15.55 22.03 2.76
C THR A 342 16.03 20.74 3.40
N ALA A 343 15.13 19.78 3.49
CA ALA A 343 15.41 18.42 3.92
C ALA A 343 14.60 17.45 3.06
N SER A 344 15.07 16.21 2.93
CA SER A 344 14.29 15.12 2.34
C SER A 344 14.22 13.94 3.29
N ASP A 345 13.12 13.20 3.26
CA ASP A 345 12.99 11.86 3.81
C ASP A 345 12.44 10.95 2.71
N TRP A 346 12.86 9.70 2.67
CA TRP A 346 12.34 8.70 1.73
C TRP A 346 11.58 7.62 2.47
N VAL A 347 10.39 7.31 2.01
CA VAL A 347 9.64 6.12 2.44
C VAL A 347 9.90 5.00 1.45
N VAL A 348 10.24 3.81 1.96
CA VAL A 348 10.27 2.55 1.20
C VAL A 348 9.50 1.49 1.98
N THR A 349 8.40 1.04 1.40
CA THR A 349 7.46 0.07 1.99
C THR A 349 7.47 -1.24 1.21
N PHE A 350 7.42 -2.38 1.92
CA PHE A 350 7.38 -3.75 1.39
C PHE A 350 6.03 -4.42 1.72
N PRO A 351 4.96 -4.17 0.94
CA PRO A 351 3.58 -4.48 1.37
C PRO A 351 3.30 -5.97 1.55
N THR A 352 4.09 -6.86 0.93
CA THR A 352 3.89 -8.31 1.01
C THR A 352 4.83 -9.02 1.97
N LYS A 353 5.75 -8.30 2.64
CA LYS A 353 6.85 -8.89 3.41
C LYS A 353 6.39 -9.82 4.54
N ASN A 354 5.37 -9.43 5.30
CA ASN A 354 4.82 -10.23 6.40
C ASN A 354 4.38 -11.64 5.97
N PHE A 355 3.87 -11.80 4.74
CA PHE A 355 3.47 -13.11 4.19
C PHE A 355 4.66 -14.05 3.96
N TYR A 356 5.89 -13.55 4.04
CA TYR A 356 7.12 -14.32 3.94
C TYR A 356 7.82 -14.47 5.28
N VAL A 357 7.94 -13.37 6.04
CA VAL A 357 8.86 -13.28 7.18
C VAL A 357 8.19 -13.50 8.54
N ASP A 358 6.86 -13.51 8.63
CA ASP A 358 6.11 -13.65 9.88
C ASP A 358 5.49 -15.05 10.01
N ASN A 359 6.37 -16.03 10.23
CA ASN A 359 6.05 -17.45 10.30
C ASN A 359 5.71 -17.89 11.74
N LYS A 360 4.56 -17.41 12.23
CA LYS A 360 4.00 -17.79 13.53
C LYS A 360 2.57 -18.35 13.38
N PRO A 361 2.41 -19.62 12.94
CA PRO A 361 1.09 -20.16 12.61
C PRO A 361 0.08 -20.20 13.76
N SER A 362 0.57 -20.15 15.01
CA SER A 362 -0.26 -20.18 16.22
C SER A 362 -0.95 -18.86 16.57
N THR A 363 -0.62 -17.75 15.91
CA THR A 363 -1.30 -16.47 16.10
C THR A 363 -2.09 -16.07 14.86
N GLU A 364 -3.34 -15.64 15.04
CA GLU A 364 -4.19 -15.18 13.95
C GLU A 364 -3.69 -13.88 13.30
N PHE A 365 -2.91 -13.08 14.03
CA PHE A 365 -2.38 -11.82 13.52
C PHE A 365 -1.19 -12.02 12.59
N ALA A 366 -0.74 -13.26 12.39
CA ALA A 366 0.43 -13.54 11.57
C ALA A 366 0.17 -13.47 10.08
N GLY A 367 1.18 -12.99 9.35
CA GLY A 367 1.23 -13.09 7.90
C GLY A 367 1.07 -14.54 7.44
N ARG A 368 1.61 -15.50 8.20
CA ARG A 368 1.48 -16.95 7.95
C ARG A 368 0.70 -17.70 9.04
N ALA A 369 -0.39 -17.12 9.53
CA ALA A 369 -1.33 -17.81 10.42
C ALA A 369 -1.85 -19.12 9.79
N SER A 370 -2.09 -20.18 10.59
CA SER A 370 -2.50 -21.50 10.06
C SER A 370 -3.81 -21.49 9.28
N GLY A 371 -4.70 -20.54 9.56
CA GLY A 371 -5.98 -20.37 8.87
C GLY A 371 -5.90 -19.66 7.52
N ARG A 372 -4.74 -19.11 7.13
CA ARG A 372 -4.53 -18.36 5.87
C ARG A 372 -4.20 -19.28 4.67
N ALA A 373 -4.67 -20.54 4.70
CA ALA A 373 -4.39 -21.55 3.67
C ALA A 373 -5.45 -21.60 2.55
N ASN A 374 -6.00 -20.45 2.15
CA ASN A 374 -7.08 -20.37 1.17
C ASN A 374 -6.68 -20.97 -0.19
N ILE A 375 -7.54 -21.84 -0.75
CA ILE A 375 -7.17 -22.84 -1.78
C ILE A 375 -6.96 -22.23 -3.20
N ALA A 376 -7.17 -20.93 -3.41
CA ALA A 376 -6.78 -20.26 -4.65
C ALA A 376 -5.37 -19.60 -4.58
N ALA A 377 -4.84 -19.36 -3.38
CA ALA A 377 -3.63 -18.59 -3.16
C ALA A 377 -2.83 -19.24 -2.03
N ALA A 378 -2.10 -20.32 -2.34
CA ALA A 378 -1.14 -20.85 -1.39
C ALA A 378 -0.14 -19.73 -1.05
N LEU A 379 -0.01 -19.39 0.24
CA LEU A 379 1.11 -18.58 0.68
C LEU A 379 2.40 -19.20 0.14
N PRO A 380 3.41 -18.38 -0.20
CA PRO A 380 4.69 -18.89 -0.69
C PRO A 380 5.19 -20.01 0.24
N VAL A 381 5.59 -21.15 -0.33
CA VAL A 381 6.07 -22.29 0.48
C VAL A 381 7.25 -21.83 1.33
N VAL A 382 7.17 -22.05 2.64
CA VAL A 382 8.29 -21.76 3.54
C VAL A 382 9.39 -22.79 3.27
N THR A 383 10.48 -22.35 2.66
CA THR A 383 11.74 -23.09 2.68
C THR A 383 12.51 -22.72 3.94
N THR A 384 13.73 -23.22 4.14
CA THR A 384 14.61 -22.77 5.22
C THR A 384 14.93 -21.26 5.17
N ALA A 385 14.49 -20.53 4.13
CA ALA A 385 14.60 -19.08 3.98
C ALA A 385 13.28 -18.41 3.50
N PRO A 386 13.02 -17.14 3.89
CA PRO A 386 11.81 -16.39 3.50
C PRO A 386 11.96 -15.60 2.18
N THR A 387 12.40 -16.26 1.10
CA THR A 387 12.62 -15.65 -0.23
C THR A 387 11.39 -14.87 -0.74
N PRO A 388 11.54 -13.64 -1.27
CA PRO A 388 12.79 -12.97 -1.65
C PRO A 388 13.53 -12.28 -0.51
N PHE A 389 12.97 -12.26 0.70
CA PHE A 389 13.57 -11.62 1.85
C PHE A 389 14.67 -12.47 2.49
N ALA A 390 15.63 -11.81 3.13
CA ALA A 390 16.82 -12.44 3.65
C ALA A 390 16.62 -13.14 5.01
N GLN A 391 15.66 -12.67 5.82
CA GLN A 391 15.49 -13.17 7.18
C GLN A 391 14.05 -13.14 7.69
N PHE A 392 13.72 -14.07 8.58
CA PHE A 392 12.42 -14.09 9.26
C PHE A 392 12.37 -13.00 10.34
N PHE A 393 11.24 -12.31 10.44
CA PHE A 393 10.90 -11.48 11.60
C PHE A 393 10.53 -12.39 12.77
N VAL A 394 9.66 -13.37 12.49
CA VAL A 394 9.30 -14.46 13.38
C VAL A 394 9.34 -15.79 12.62
N ASP A 395 9.90 -16.82 13.25
CA ASP A 395 9.75 -18.21 12.80
C ASP A 395 9.61 -19.13 14.02
N THR A 396 8.40 -19.63 14.28
CA THR A 396 8.14 -20.53 15.42
C THR A 396 8.06 -22.00 15.03
N VAL A 397 8.33 -22.35 13.77
CA VAL A 397 8.18 -23.74 13.28
C VAL A 397 9.49 -24.36 12.82
N ASN A 398 10.53 -23.56 12.55
CA ASN A 398 11.85 -24.06 12.20
C ASN A 398 12.63 -24.52 13.45
N THR A 399 12.37 -25.74 13.92
CA THR A 399 13.07 -26.34 15.06
C THR A 399 14.46 -26.85 14.68
N PRO A 400 15.53 -26.61 15.47
CA PRO A 400 15.55 -25.99 16.81
C PRO A 400 15.66 -24.45 16.81
N ASN A 401 15.73 -23.80 15.64
CA ASN A 401 16.08 -22.38 15.47
C ASN A 401 14.85 -21.45 15.47
N VAL A 402 13.97 -21.60 16.46
CA VAL A 402 12.84 -20.67 16.65
C VAL A 402 13.36 -19.25 16.85
N THR A 403 12.77 -18.28 16.15
CA THR A 403 13.26 -16.91 16.06
C THR A 403 12.12 -15.91 16.29
N THR A 404 12.37 -14.87 17.08
CA THR A 404 11.51 -13.69 17.27
C THR A 404 12.41 -12.45 17.37
N ARG A 405 12.74 -11.85 16.23
CA ARG A 405 13.80 -10.82 16.14
C ARG A 405 13.34 -9.41 16.47
N GLY A 406 12.05 -9.10 16.28
CA GLY A 406 11.57 -7.72 16.26
C GLY A 406 11.99 -6.90 15.04
N GLN A 407 12.63 -7.54 14.06
CA GLN A 407 13.07 -6.94 12.79
C GLN A 407 13.33 -8.03 11.75
N SER A 408 13.20 -7.69 10.47
CA SER A 408 13.60 -8.52 9.34
C SER A 408 14.36 -7.66 8.32
N CYS A 409 15.68 -7.67 8.36
CA CYS A 409 16.53 -6.81 7.53
C CYS A 409 16.99 -7.43 6.22
N ASP A 410 16.77 -6.68 5.14
CA ASP A 410 17.28 -6.97 3.81
C ASP A 410 18.42 -6.01 3.49
N SER A 411 19.55 -6.56 3.05
CA SER A 411 20.72 -5.75 2.70
C SER A 411 20.46 -4.95 1.43
N ILE A 412 20.85 -3.68 1.45
CA ILE A 412 20.78 -2.79 0.30
C ILE A 412 22.17 -2.28 -0.08
N SER A 413 22.28 -1.72 -1.28
CA SER A 413 23.39 -0.85 -1.64
C SER A 413 22.89 0.58 -1.79
N ILE A 414 23.73 1.54 -1.44
CA ILE A 414 23.44 2.97 -1.62
C ILE A 414 24.53 3.55 -2.50
N ALA A 415 24.12 4.15 -3.61
CA ALA A 415 24.97 4.97 -4.46
C ALA A 415 24.42 6.40 -4.50
N LEU A 416 25.21 7.35 -4.01
CA LEU A 416 24.87 8.78 -3.96
C LEU A 416 25.63 9.54 -5.03
N TYR A 417 24.93 10.43 -5.72
CA TYR A 417 25.46 11.23 -6.81
C TYR A 417 25.10 12.69 -6.56
N ASN A 418 26.08 13.58 -6.67
CA ASN A 418 25.79 15.02 -6.73
C ASN A 418 25.68 15.50 -8.20
N ARG A 419 25.37 16.78 -8.37
CA ARG A 419 25.19 17.38 -9.71
C ARG A 419 26.50 17.41 -10.53
N GLU A 420 27.64 17.44 -9.86
CA GLU A 420 28.98 17.49 -10.45
C GLU A 420 29.60 16.09 -10.67
N GLU A 421 28.75 15.06 -10.81
CA GLU A 421 29.13 13.66 -11.08
C GLU A 421 30.00 13.01 -9.99
N ALA A 422 30.17 13.68 -8.84
CA ALA A 422 30.87 13.10 -7.72
C ALA A 422 30.00 12.00 -7.12
N MET A 423 30.58 10.80 -7.05
CA MET A 423 29.96 9.63 -6.45
C MET A 423 30.47 9.46 -5.02
N ALA A 424 29.54 9.26 -4.08
CA ALA A 424 29.84 8.63 -2.81
C ALA A 424 29.30 7.19 -2.87
N THR A 425 30.19 6.23 -3.04
CA THR A 425 29.88 4.80 -2.97
C THR A 425 30.22 4.26 -1.57
N GLY A 426 29.40 3.35 -1.06
CA GLY A 426 29.58 2.80 0.29
C GLY A 426 29.06 3.70 1.42
N GLY A 427 28.16 4.65 1.11
CA GLY A 427 27.36 5.34 2.12
C GLY A 427 26.52 4.31 2.88
N GLY A 428 26.79 4.12 4.16
CA GLY A 428 26.00 3.28 5.05
C GLY A 428 25.04 4.11 5.88
N PHE A 429 24.25 3.43 6.71
CA PHE A 429 23.51 4.13 7.75
C PHE A 429 24.46 4.52 8.88
N SER A 430 24.30 5.73 9.39
CA SER A 430 25.07 6.22 10.53
C SER A 430 24.72 5.43 11.80
N PRO A 431 25.70 5.06 12.66
CA PRO A 431 27.11 5.50 12.68
C PRO A 431 28.11 4.55 11.99
N GLY A 432 27.73 3.88 10.89
CA GLY A 432 28.66 3.05 10.09
C GLY A 432 28.22 1.59 9.90
N GLY A 433 26.92 1.33 9.92
CA GLY A 433 26.36 0.00 9.66
C GLY A 433 26.27 -0.30 8.15
N THR A 434 26.30 -1.60 7.81
CA THR A 434 25.87 -2.06 6.49
C THR A 434 24.42 -1.60 6.28
N PRO A 435 24.09 -0.93 5.17
CA PRO A 435 22.75 -0.40 4.99
C PRO A 435 21.77 -1.56 4.78
N GLN A 436 20.71 -1.60 5.59
CA GLN A 436 19.65 -2.60 5.53
C GLN A 436 18.28 -2.00 5.82
N LEU A 437 17.25 -2.52 5.18
CA LEU A 437 15.86 -2.14 5.45
C LEU A 437 15.16 -3.26 6.22
N CYS A 438 14.79 -2.95 7.46
CA CYS A 438 14.42 -3.94 8.48
C CYS A 438 12.93 -4.16 8.68
N TYR A 439 12.11 -3.26 8.16
CA TYR A 439 10.71 -3.17 8.50
C TYR A 439 9.84 -3.20 7.24
N GLU A 440 8.54 -3.31 7.42
CA GLU A 440 7.58 -3.22 6.32
C GLU A 440 7.55 -1.82 5.75
N ALA A 441 7.45 -0.77 6.58
CA ALA A 441 7.62 0.61 6.14
C ALA A 441 8.93 1.16 6.72
N ASN A 442 9.81 1.66 5.85
CA ASN A 442 11.13 2.16 6.23
C ASN A 442 11.20 3.64 5.87
N VAL A 443 11.69 4.47 6.80
CA VAL A 443 11.95 5.89 6.57
C VAL A 443 13.45 6.11 6.54
N LEU A 444 13.99 6.46 5.39
CA LEU A 444 15.38 6.88 5.24
C LEU A 444 15.45 8.40 5.32
N THR A 445 16.47 8.90 6.01
CA THR A 445 16.66 10.33 6.17
C THR A 445 18.06 10.74 5.75
N PHE A 446 18.32 12.04 5.57
CA PHE A 446 19.58 12.53 5.02
C PHE A 446 20.25 13.51 5.98
N ALA A 447 21.44 13.15 6.46
CA ALA A 447 22.19 13.88 7.48
C ALA A 447 21.33 14.22 8.73
N GLY A 448 20.64 13.21 9.24
CA GLY A 448 19.82 13.29 10.46
C GLY A 448 18.57 14.15 10.32
N SER A 449 18.10 14.47 9.10
CA SER A 449 16.73 14.96 8.93
C SER A 449 15.73 13.93 9.48
N ASN A 450 14.54 14.37 9.86
CA ASN A 450 13.43 13.48 10.19
C ASN A 450 12.12 14.28 10.07
N ILE A 451 11.82 14.72 8.85
CA ILE A 451 10.64 15.51 8.50
C ILE A 451 9.37 14.78 8.97
N LEU A 452 9.30 13.48 8.71
CA LEU A 452 8.15 12.64 9.04
C LEU A 452 8.08 12.27 10.53
N ASN A 453 9.10 12.63 11.33
CA ASN A 453 9.25 12.24 12.72
C ASN A 453 9.04 10.73 12.95
N SER A 454 9.59 9.91 12.06
CA SER A 454 9.55 8.45 12.20
C SER A 454 10.29 8.03 13.47
N ALA A 455 9.79 7.01 14.14
CA ALA A 455 10.43 6.36 15.29
C ALA A 455 11.48 5.33 14.86
N ILE A 456 11.51 4.97 13.57
CA ILE A 456 12.47 4.02 12.96
C ILE A 456 13.28 4.64 11.81
N PRO A 457 13.85 5.86 11.96
CA PRO A 457 14.57 6.50 10.88
C PRO A 457 15.92 5.82 10.64
N ALA A 458 16.26 5.62 9.36
CA ALA A 458 17.57 5.14 8.92
C ALA A 458 18.32 6.28 8.22
N SER A 459 19.25 6.93 8.93
CA SER A 459 19.92 8.14 8.42
C SER A 459 21.13 7.85 7.54
N VAL A 460 21.14 8.44 6.36
CA VAL A 460 22.25 8.48 5.41
C VAL A 460 23.05 9.76 5.66
N ASP A 461 24.18 9.67 6.35
CA ASP A 461 24.93 10.86 6.80
C ASP A 461 26.09 11.24 5.89
N SER A 462 26.65 10.28 5.14
CA SER A 462 27.78 10.51 4.23
C SER A 462 27.33 11.05 2.87
N LEU A 463 26.78 12.27 2.85
CA LEU A 463 26.24 12.90 1.66
C LEU A 463 27.34 13.45 0.74
N SER A 464 27.14 13.37 -0.59
CA SER A 464 28.07 13.89 -1.61
C SER A 464 27.89 15.39 -1.91
N GLY A 465 27.13 16.11 -1.09
CA GLY A 465 26.82 17.53 -1.25
C GLY A 465 25.59 17.98 -0.44
N THR A 466 24.95 19.06 -0.87
CA THR A 466 23.68 19.57 -0.28
C THR A 466 22.44 19.18 -1.09
N PHE A 467 22.63 18.58 -2.27
CA PHE A 467 21.59 18.06 -3.15
C PHE A 467 22.19 17.03 -4.08
N GLY A 468 21.36 16.10 -4.54
CA GLY A 468 21.78 15.04 -5.42
C GLY A 468 20.66 14.05 -5.67
N TRP A 469 21.03 12.89 -6.20
CA TRP A 469 20.14 11.75 -6.29
C TRP A 469 20.80 10.53 -5.66
N MET A 470 19.97 9.58 -5.27
CA MET A 470 20.40 8.34 -4.66
C MET A 470 19.80 7.16 -5.43
N ASN A 471 20.55 6.08 -5.51
CA ASN A 471 20.09 4.79 -6.00
C ASN A 471 20.23 3.78 -4.86
N ILE A 472 19.11 3.22 -4.45
CA ILE A 472 19.04 2.06 -3.57
C ILE A 472 19.00 0.82 -4.45
N GLY A 473 20.03 -0.03 -4.39
CA GLY A 473 20.00 -1.36 -5.00
C GLY A 473 19.57 -2.42 -4.00
N PHE A 474 18.64 -3.30 -4.38
CA PHE A 474 18.23 -4.43 -3.55
C PHE A 474 19.09 -5.67 -3.79
N SER A 475 19.29 -6.44 -2.73
CA SER A 475 19.88 -7.78 -2.78
C SER A 475 18.91 -8.78 -2.14
N PRO A 476 18.55 -9.90 -2.80
CA PRO A 476 19.16 -10.50 -4.00
C PRO A 476 18.78 -9.83 -5.34
N ALA A 477 19.47 -10.20 -6.43
CA ALA A 477 19.29 -9.63 -7.78
C ALA A 477 17.86 -9.76 -8.36
N VAL A 478 17.03 -10.66 -7.80
CA VAL A 478 15.61 -10.78 -8.18
C VAL A 478 14.78 -9.57 -7.71
N GLY A 479 15.28 -8.76 -6.76
CA GLY A 479 14.63 -7.55 -6.27
C GLY A 479 13.70 -7.78 -5.07
N LEU A 480 13.10 -6.69 -4.59
CA LEU A 480 12.13 -6.67 -3.48
C LEU A 480 10.85 -5.92 -3.88
N PRO A 481 9.67 -6.27 -3.31
CA PRO A 481 8.39 -5.66 -3.63
C PRO A 481 8.25 -4.28 -2.99
N ALA A 482 8.82 -3.25 -3.60
CA ALA A 482 8.94 -1.91 -3.01
C ALA A 482 7.93 -0.91 -3.57
N VAL A 483 7.32 -0.11 -2.69
CA VAL A 483 6.51 1.08 -3.02
C VAL A 483 6.91 2.23 -2.10
N GLY A 484 6.60 3.48 -2.45
CA GLY A 484 6.99 4.63 -1.64
C GLY A 484 7.31 5.88 -2.44
N PHE A 485 7.76 6.90 -1.72
CA PHE A 485 8.01 8.23 -2.25
C PHE A 485 9.16 8.93 -1.52
N SER A 486 9.66 10.02 -2.11
CA SER A 486 10.48 11.03 -1.44
C SER A 486 9.58 12.19 -1.03
N ILE A 487 9.69 12.65 0.22
CA ILE A 487 9.12 13.91 0.67
C ILE A 487 10.27 14.90 0.88
N THR A 488 10.09 16.13 0.40
CA THR A 488 11.05 17.22 0.60
C THR A 488 10.34 18.39 1.23
N SER A 489 10.85 18.89 2.34
CA SER A 489 10.39 20.13 2.96
C SER A 489 11.31 21.29 2.62
N ARG A 490 10.73 22.49 2.59
CA ARG A 490 11.43 23.75 2.75
C ARG A 490 10.87 24.39 4.02
N ASP A 491 11.68 24.36 5.06
CA ASP A 491 11.39 25.00 6.34
C ASP A 491 11.92 26.43 6.32
N ASP A 492 11.03 27.41 6.50
CA ASP A 492 11.42 28.80 6.72
C ASP A 492 11.40 29.11 8.22
N THR A 493 12.58 29.19 8.82
CA THR A 493 12.74 29.54 10.24
C THR A 493 12.23 30.96 10.57
N ASN A 494 11.85 31.74 9.55
CA ASN A 494 11.33 33.09 9.66
C ASN A 494 9.86 33.15 9.18
N SER A 495 8.95 33.52 10.09
CA SER A 495 7.47 33.53 9.90
C SER A 495 6.89 34.38 8.75
N ALA A 496 7.74 35.03 7.94
CA ALA A 496 7.31 35.90 6.84
C ALA A 496 7.04 35.14 5.52
N LEU A 497 7.56 33.91 5.37
CA LEU A 497 7.32 33.05 4.21
C LEU A 497 6.63 31.74 4.65
N LEU A 498 5.87 31.14 3.74
CA LEU A 498 5.21 29.86 3.98
C LEU A 498 6.24 28.73 3.83
N SER A 499 6.36 27.90 4.88
CA SER A 499 6.97 26.57 4.79
C SER A 499 6.12 25.67 3.88
N GLU A 500 6.75 24.72 3.21
CA GLU A 500 6.06 23.79 2.31
C GLU A 500 6.71 22.41 2.34
N ALA A 501 5.95 21.39 1.93
CA ALA A 501 6.47 20.07 1.64
C ALA A 501 5.92 19.59 0.30
N GLY A 502 6.72 18.83 -0.44
CA GLY A 502 6.31 18.21 -1.69
C GLY A 502 6.66 16.73 -1.68
N LEU A 503 5.82 15.92 -2.30
CA LEU A 503 6.03 14.48 -2.48
C LEU A 503 6.32 14.19 -3.95
N VAL A 504 7.31 13.34 -4.19
CA VAL A 504 7.65 12.83 -5.52
C VAL A 504 7.76 11.31 -5.42
N GLU A 505 7.00 10.61 -6.26
CA GLU A 505 7.06 9.16 -6.39
C GLU A 505 8.47 8.70 -6.75
N HIS A 506 8.91 7.56 -6.21
CA HIS A 506 10.19 6.99 -6.62
C HIS A 506 10.15 6.53 -8.07
N SER A 507 11.29 6.63 -8.74
CA SER A 507 11.56 5.89 -9.96
C SER A 507 12.06 4.49 -9.60
N TYR A 508 11.67 3.49 -10.38
CA TYR A 508 12.05 2.12 -10.11
C TYR A 508 12.62 1.39 -11.32
N VAL A 509 13.60 0.53 -11.08
CA VAL A 509 14.13 -0.39 -12.11
C VAL A 509 13.52 -1.76 -11.93
N ALA A 510 12.99 -2.32 -13.02
CA ALA A 510 12.43 -3.68 -13.01
C ALA A 510 13.53 -4.75 -13.09
N PRO A 511 13.35 -5.89 -12.41
CA PRO A 511 14.23 -7.03 -12.62
C PRO A 511 14.07 -7.59 -14.04
N THR A 512 15.07 -8.32 -14.51
CA THR A 512 14.99 -9.10 -15.75
C THR A 512 14.32 -10.45 -15.55
N THR A 513 14.10 -10.87 -14.30
CA THR A 513 13.44 -12.13 -13.88
C THR A 513 12.65 -11.89 -12.59
N LEU A 514 11.45 -12.46 -12.46
CA LEU A 514 10.64 -12.33 -11.25
C LEU A 514 10.93 -13.44 -10.22
N PRO A 515 10.76 -13.17 -8.91
CA PRO A 515 10.97 -14.14 -7.84
C PRO A 515 9.93 -15.26 -7.78
#